data_AF-A0A4U1EBN3-F1
#
_entry.id   AF-A0A4U1EBN3-F1
#
_cell.length_a   1.000
_cell.length_b   1.000
_cell.length_c   1.000
_cell.angle_alpha   90.00
_cell.angle_beta   90.00
_cell.angle_gamma   90.00
#
_symmetry.space_group_name_H-M   'P 1'
#
loop_
_entity.id
_entity.type
_entity.pdbx_description
1 polymer ?
#
loop_
_entity_poly.entity_id
_entity_poly.type
_entity_poly.pdbx_seq_one_letter_code
_entity_poly.pdbx_strand_id
1 'polypeptide(L)'
;LLVSQLLYQWGEEGFLAHVDRVIDFYRKQRDALLAAADKWLSGLAEWQVPTAGMFLWVKIKGLHDVRKLIEEKAFKKEVKQEEKLHFFFKVIS
;
A
#
# COMPACT_ATOMS: atom_id res chain seq x y z
N LEU A 1 2.01 -1.49 -29.86
CA LEU A 1 2.75 -2.63 -30.43
C LEU A 1 3.70 -3.30 -29.44
N LEU A 2 4.47 -2.56 -28.62
CA LEU A 2 5.42 -3.13 -27.64
C LEU A 2 4.81 -4.16 -26.68
N VAL A 3 3.68 -3.85 -26.03
CA VAL A 3 3.01 -4.79 -25.11
C VAL A 3 2.55 -6.06 -25.83
N SER A 4 2.04 -5.92 -27.06
CA SER A 4 1.61 -7.07 -27.87
C SER A 4 2.79 -7.96 -28.28
N GLN A 5 3.93 -7.37 -28.63
CA GLN A 5 5.15 -8.13 -28.95
C GLN A 5 5.72 -8.84 -27.71
N LEU A 6 5.70 -8.18 -26.56
CA LEU A 6 6.13 -8.76 -25.28
C LEU A 6 5.27 -9.97 -24.91
N LEU A 7 3.94 -9.83 -24.98
CA LEU A 7 3.01 -10.91 -24.69
C LEU A 7 3.16 -12.07 -25.67
N TYR A 8 3.41 -11.79 -26.95
CA TYR A 8 3.65 -12.84 -27.94
C TYR A 8 4.98 -13.58 -27.67
N GLN A 9 6.05 -12.87 -27.30
CA GLN A 9 7.34 -13.48 -26.97
C GLN A 9 7.29 -14.31 -25.68
N TRP A 10 6.54 -13.85 -24.68
CA TRP A 10 6.38 -14.57 -23.42
C TRP A 10 5.43 -15.76 -23.53
N GLY A 11 4.46 -15.70 -24.44
CA GLY A 11 3.35 -16.64 -24.44
C GLY A 11 2.55 -16.57 -23.14
N GLU A 12 1.56 -17.46 -23.01
CA GLU A 12 0.73 -17.52 -21.80
C GLU A 12 1.55 -17.87 -20.55
N GLU A 13 2.45 -18.85 -20.66
CA GLU A 13 3.30 -19.30 -19.55
C GLU A 13 4.22 -18.18 -19.04
N GLY A 14 4.90 -17.46 -19.94
CA GLY A 14 5.80 -16.37 -19.54
C GLY A 14 5.04 -15.18 -18.95
N PHE A 15 3.83 -14.91 -19.45
CA PHE A 15 2.95 -13.89 -18.88
C PHE A 15 2.50 -14.26 -17.46
N LEU A 16 2.00 -15.48 -17.25
CA LEU A 16 1.59 -15.96 -15.92
C LEU A 16 2.78 -15.95 -14.95
N ALA A 17 3.95 -16.43 -15.38
CA ALA A 17 5.16 -16.39 -14.56
C ALA A 17 5.57 -14.95 -14.21
N HIS A 18 5.36 -13.97 -15.10
CA HIS A 18 5.59 -12.56 -14.77
C HIS A 18 4.58 -12.04 -13.75
N VAL A 19 3.30 -12.37 -13.91
CA VAL A 19 2.25 -12.01 -12.97
C VAL A 19 2.57 -12.56 -11.57
N ASP A 20 2.99 -13.81 -11.46
CA ASP A 20 3.37 -14.42 -10.17
C ASP A 20 4.55 -13.68 -9.52
N ARG A 21 5.58 -13.31 -10.28
CA ARG A 21 6.70 -12.51 -9.77
C ARG A 21 6.25 -11.15 -9.24
N VAL A 22 5.32 -10.50 -9.95
CA VAL A 22 4.76 -9.20 -9.53
C VAL A 22 3.91 -9.38 -8.26
N ILE A 23 3.09 -10.44 -8.18
CA ILE A 23 2.31 -10.77 -6.98
C ILE A 23 3.25 -10.97 -5.77
N ASP A 24 4.32 -11.74 -5.92
CA ASP A 24 5.27 -11.99 -4.85
C ASP A 24 5.99 -10.73 -4.38
N PHE A 25 6.33 -9.83 -5.32
CA PHE A 25 6.89 -8.54 -4.98
C PHE A 25 5.93 -7.72 -4.12
N TYR A 26 4.67 -7.55 -4.56
CA TYR A 26 3.69 -6.77 -3.80
C TYR A 26 3.29 -7.44 -2.48
N ARG A 27 3.32 -8.77 -2.40
CA ARG A 27 3.10 -9.51 -1.15
C ARG A 27 4.15 -9.16 -0.11
N LYS A 28 5.43 -9.17 -0.47
CA LYS A 28 6.53 -8.79 0.44
C LYS A 28 6.38 -7.35 0.96
N GLN A 29 6.01 -6.43 0.08
CA GLN A 29 5.81 -5.04 0.45
C GLN A 29 4.59 -4.85 1.38
N ARG A 30 3.49 -5.55 1.10
CA ARG A 30 2.31 -5.57 1.98
C ARG A 30 2.69 -6.06 3.36
N ASP A 31 3.43 -7.16 3.45
CA ASP A 31 3.80 -7.77 4.73
C ASP A 31 4.71 -6.83 5.55
N ALA A 32 5.66 -6.14 4.89
CA ALA A 32 6.48 -5.12 5.53
C ALA A 32 5.65 -3.94 6.06
N LEU A 33 4.64 -3.50 5.28
CA LEU A 33 3.76 -2.39 5.67
C LEU A 33 2.84 -2.78 6.84
N LEU A 34 2.32 -4.01 6.84
CA LEU A 34 1.54 -4.54 7.96
C LEU A 34 2.38 -4.64 9.23
N ALA A 35 3.61 -5.17 9.14
CA ALA A 35 4.53 -5.23 10.28
C ALA A 35 4.85 -3.83 10.84
N ALA A 36 4.98 -2.82 9.98
CA ALA A 36 5.17 -1.44 10.41
C ALA A 36 3.92 -0.88 11.10
N ALA A 37 2.72 -1.16 10.57
CA ALA A 37 1.46 -0.77 11.18
C ALA A 37 1.27 -1.43 12.56
N ASP A 38 1.48 -2.75 12.66
CA ASP A 38 1.44 -3.49 13.93
C ASP A 38 2.43 -2.91 14.94
N LYS A 39 3.64 -2.56 14.51
CA LYS A 39 4.66 -2.03 15.42
C LYS A 39 4.36 -0.63 15.94
N TRP A 40 3.85 0.27 15.09
CA TRP A 40 3.79 1.70 15.41
C TRP A 40 2.38 2.24 15.64
N LEU A 41 1.35 1.55 15.12
CA LEU A 41 -0.02 2.03 15.12
C LEU A 41 -0.97 1.17 15.98
N SER A 42 -0.47 0.07 16.56
CA SER A 42 -1.26 -0.78 17.46
C SER A 42 -1.82 0.02 18.63
N GLY A 43 -3.14 -0.13 18.85
CA GLY A 43 -3.87 0.62 19.87
C GLY A 43 -4.24 2.05 19.48
N LEU A 44 -3.55 2.65 18.50
CA LEU A 44 -3.83 3.99 17.97
C LEU A 44 -4.74 3.96 16.73
N ALA A 45 -4.72 2.88 15.96
CA ALA A 45 -5.47 2.74 14.72
C ALA A 45 -5.98 1.30 14.52
N GLU A 46 -6.86 1.15 13.52
CA GLU A 46 -7.31 -0.11 12.96
C GLU A 46 -6.99 -0.12 11.47
N TRP A 47 -6.60 -1.27 10.94
CA TRP A 47 -6.41 -1.48 9.51
C TRP A 47 -6.91 -2.85 9.12
N GLN A 48 -7.20 -3.01 7.83
CA GLN A 48 -7.58 -4.30 7.28
C GLN A 48 -6.42 -4.86 6.46
N VAL A 49 -6.13 -6.15 6.63
CA VAL A 49 -5.15 -6.86 5.81
C VAL A 49 -5.67 -6.91 4.38
N PRO A 50 -4.99 -6.28 3.40
CA PRO A 50 -5.49 -6.25 2.03
C PRO A 50 -5.25 -7.62 1.37
N THR A 51 -6.33 -8.18 0.81
CA THR A 51 -6.28 -9.44 0.05
C THR A 51 -5.66 -9.26 -1.33
N ALA A 52 -5.75 -8.05 -1.90
CA ALA A 52 -5.18 -7.68 -3.19
C ALA A 52 -4.91 -6.16 -3.26
N GLY A 53 -4.15 -5.74 -4.27
CA GLY A 53 -3.82 -4.33 -4.50
C GLY A 53 -2.53 -3.86 -3.82
N MET A 54 -2.36 -2.54 -3.73
CA MET A 54 -1.08 -1.90 -3.36
C MET A 54 -1.22 -0.89 -2.21
N PHE A 55 -2.36 -0.91 -1.52
CA PHE A 55 -2.70 0.12 -0.54
C PHE A 55 -3.14 -0.53 0.78
N LEU A 56 -2.66 0.03 1.89
CA LEU A 56 -3.17 -0.28 3.22
C LEU A 56 -4.12 0.83 3.68
N TRP A 57 -5.33 0.45 4.04
CA TRP A 57 -6.35 1.36 4.57
C TRP A 57 -6.28 1.40 6.10
N VAL A 58 -6.01 2.58 6.65
CA VAL A 58 -5.85 2.78 8.10
C VAL A 58 -6.88 3.78 8.62
N LYS A 59 -7.58 3.39 9.69
CA LYS A 59 -8.57 4.18 10.44
C LYS A 59 -8.03 4.47 11.85
N ILE A 60 -7.77 5.73 12.16
CA ILE A 60 -7.25 6.12 13.48
C ILE A 60 -8.38 6.10 14.54
N LYS A 61 -8.10 5.59 15.74
CA LYS A 61 -9.05 5.54 16.87
C LYS A 61 -9.07 6.89 17.61
N GLY A 62 -10.24 7.29 18.11
CA GLY A 62 -10.37 8.41 19.06
C GLY A 62 -10.21 9.83 18.50
N LEU A 63 -9.86 9.99 17.22
CA LEU A 63 -9.81 11.29 16.55
C LEU A 63 -11.13 11.54 15.80
N HIS A 64 -11.96 12.45 16.30
CA HIS A 64 -13.08 13.00 15.53
C HIS A 64 -12.60 13.89 14.37
N ASP A 65 -11.36 14.40 14.44
CA ASP A 65 -10.78 15.22 13.38
C ASP A 65 -9.29 14.89 13.19
N VAL A 66 -9.04 13.90 12.33
CA VAL A 66 -7.69 13.40 12.01
C VAL A 66 -6.86 14.46 11.26
N ARG A 67 -7.50 15.47 10.66
CA ARG A 67 -6.85 16.51 9.83
C ARG A 67 -5.88 17.39 10.63
N LYS A 68 -6.26 17.82 11.83
CA LYS A 68 -5.42 18.72 12.66
C LYS A 68 -4.09 18.11 13.09
N LEU A 69 -4.08 16.82 13.44
CA LEU A 69 -2.84 16.13 13.83
C LEU A 69 -1.88 15.96 12.65
N ILE A 70 -2.41 15.86 11.43
CA ILE A 70 -1.66 15.64 10.18
C ILE A 70 -1.02 16.93 9.69
N GLU A 71 -1.81 18.01 9.62
CA GLU A 71 -1.35 19.33 9.16
C GLU A 71 -0.19 19.86 10.02
N GLU A 72 -0.20 19.60 11.32
CA GLU A 72 0.86 20.09 12.22
C GLU A 72 2.09 19.17 12.32
N LYS A 73 1.94 17.84 12.17
CA LYS A 73 3.04 16.88 12.50
C LYS A 73 3.51 16.01 11.35
N ALA A 74 2.65 15.66 10.38
CA ALA A 74 3.02 14.71 9.32
C ALA A 74 3.83 15.39 8.21
N PHE A 75 3.61 16.67 7.92
CA PHE A 75 4.33 17.39 6.85
C PHE A 75 5.85 17.51 7.07
N LYS A 76 6.32 17.28 8.30
CA LYS A 76 7.76 17.29 8.66
C LYS A 76 8.51 15.99 8.37
N LYS A 77 7.80 14.90 8.03
CA LYS A 77 8.40 13.62 7.62
C LYS A 77 7.80 13.25 6.27
N GLU A 78 8.62 12.97 5.26
CA GLU A 78 8.28 12.82 3.83
C GLU A 78 7.26 11.71 3.49
N VAL A 79 6.05 11.75 4.06
CA VAL A 79 4.95 10.83 3.79
C VAL A 79 3.94 11.57 2.91
N LYS A 80 3.81 11.17 1.64
CA LYS A 80 2.83 11.76 0.71
C LYS A 80 1.48 11.06 0.85
N GLN A 81 0.41 11.83 1.07
CA GLN A 81 -0.97 11.33 1.18
C GLN A 81 -1.91 12.07 0.22
N GLU A 82 -2.95 11.38 -0.26
CA GLU A 82 -4.00 11.91 -1.16
C GLU A 82 -5.30 12.13 -0.36
N GLU A 83 -5.94 13.30 -0.51
CA GLU A 83 -7.03 13.79 0.35
C GLU A 83 -8.36 13.03 0.16
N LYS A 84 -8.60 12.01 0.98
CA LYS A 84 -9.96 11.52 1.32
C LYS A 84 -9.95 10.82 2.69
N LEU A 85 -9.94 11.59 3.78
CA LEU A 85 -10.25 11.27 5.21
C LEU A 85 -9.92 9.88 5.81
N HIS A 86 -9.10 9.09 5.15
CA HIS A 86 -8.71 7.75 5.47
C HIS A 86 -7.29 7.59 4.93
N PHE A 87 -6.38 7.12 5.79
CA PHE A 87 -4.99 7.05 5.41
C PHE A 87 -4.78 5.90 4.44
N PHE A 88 -4.29 6.24 3.25
CA PHE A 88 -3.68 5.29 2.33
C PHE A 88 -2.17 5.34 2.53
N PHE A 89 -1.59 4.26 3.05
CA PHE A 89 -0.17 4.03 2.85
C PHE A 89 -0.01 3.40 1.47
N LYS A 90 0.64 4.13 0.57
CA LYS A 90 1.06 3.60 -0.73
C LYS A 90 2.31 2.75 -0.50
N VAL A 91 2.27 1.51 -0.97
CA VAL A 91 3.49 0.73 -1.18
C VAL A 91 4.29 1.46 -2.26
N ILE A 92 5.33 2.20 -1.87
CA ILE A 92 6.25 2.85 -2.81
C ILE A 92 7.25 1.77 -3.27
N SER A 93 7.40 1.64 -4.59
CA SER A 93 8.49 0.91 -5.25
C SER A 93 9.72 1.79 -5.36
#